data_AF-A0A968MNL6-F1
#
_entry.id   AF-A0A968MNL6-F1
#
_cell.length_a   1.000
_cell.length_b   1.000
_cell.length_c   1.000
_cell.angle_alpha   90.00
_cell.angle_beta   90.00
_cell.angle_gamma   90.00
#
_symmetry.space_group_name_H-M   'P 1'
#
loop_
_entity.id
_entity.type
_entity.pdbx_description
1 polymer ?
#
loop_
_entity_poly.entity_id
_entity_poly.type
_entity_poly.pdbx_seq_one_letter_code
_entity_poly.pdbx_strand_id
1 'polypeptide(L)'
;MCGVALACVSACNEANNLLPDTVLSGGLHQMPDDLNANTKNIIKLYKDGGFVGPSEEQFATYYNDLEQFEQYQGRMREAHSFVKRQCMHCIDPACVAACPFSALTKDHETGVVAWNAYQCIGCRYCEVACPFEVPKFEWQYFNPRIVKCQFCDHRLGEGQEPACTSVCPTGAVVYGKRDALLEEAKERIAASPGTYFEDRVYGESDGGGTQVMYLSHVPFTKIGLPDLGKVSLAWYGTWVHSIIYKWLLIPAALYACMVFIIRKRWHHHEEEARHEAKKTGLPQQI
;
A
#
# COMPACT_ATOMS: atom_id res chain seq x y z
N MET A 1 16.02 16.44 2.37
CA MET A 1 16.92 15.64 3.24
C MET A 1 17.23 14.27 2.65
N CYS A 2 16.25 13.56 2.06
CA CYS A 2 16.54 12.31 1.34
C CYS A 2 17.41 12.58 0.10
N GLY A 3 18.32 11.67 -0.22
CA GLY A 3 19.23 11.75 -1.36
C GLY A 3 19.37 10.41 -2.07
N VAL A 4 20.29 10.33 -3.04
CA VAL A 4 20.49 9.17 -3.93
C VAL A 4 21.03 7.93 -3.20
N ALA A 5 21.52 8.07 -1.97
CA ALA A 5 22.11 6.95 -1.22
C ALA A 5 21.07 5.84 -0.96
N LEU A 6 21.18 4.75 -1.71
CA LEU A 6 20.38 3.52 -1.58
C LEU A 6 20.71 2.70 -0.32
N ALA A 7 21.37 3.30 0.68
CA ALA A 7 21.77 2.64 1.92
C ALA A 7 20.59 1.99 2.65
N CYS A 8 19.44 2.68 2.69
CA CYS A 8 18.23 2.17 3.34
C CYS A 8 17.59 0.98 2.60
N VAL A 9 17.83 0.85 1.30
CA VAL A 9 17.38 -0.28 0.47
C VAL A 9 18.29 -1.47 0.74
N SER A 10 19.61 -1.27 0.62
CA SER A 10 20.62 -2.31 0.85
C SER A 10 20.52 -2.89 2.26
N ALA A 11 20.49 -2.04 3.30
CA ALA A 11 20.36 -2.47 4.69
C ALA A 11 19.05 -3.22 4.97
N CYS A 12 17.97 -2.87 4.29
CA CYS A 12 16.72 -3.61 4.40
C CYS A 12 16.83 -5.00 3.77
N ASN A 13 17.49 -5.12 2.63
CA ASN A 13 17.68 -6.41 1.98
C ASN A 13 18.57 -7.32 2.82
N GLU A 14 19.67 -6.81 3.35
CA GLU A 14 20.56 -7.53 4.26
C GLU A 14 19.83 -8.00 5.51
N ALA A 15 19.14 -7.10 6.22
CA ALA A 15 18.39 -7.45 7.43
C ALA A 15 17.27 -8.48 7.18
N ASN A 16 16.74 -8.56 5.96
CA ASN A 16 15.65 -9.47 5.62
C ASN A 16 16.11 -10.68 4.79
N ASN A 17 17.42 -10.87 4.60
CA ASN A 17 18.00 -11.92 3.75
C ASN A 17 17.36 -11.98 2.35
N LEU A 18 17.11 -10.82 1.74
CA LEU A 18 16.53 -10.70 0.39
C LEU A 18 17.63 -10.67 -0.65
N LEU A 19 17.41 -11.36 -1.78
CA LEU A 19 18.27 -11.23 -2.93
C LEU A 19 18.19 -9.80 -3.49
N PRO A 20 19.33 -9.15 -3.79
CA PRO A 20 19.31 -7.85 -4.46
C PRO A 20 18.58 -7.94 -5.80
N ASP A 21 17.68 -6.99 -6.05
CA ASP A 21 17.07 -6.84 -7.37
C ASP A 21 18.04 -6.11 -8.30
N THR A 22 18.61 -6.85 -9.25
CA THR A 22 19.59 -6.38 -10.22
C THR A 22 19.09 -6.51 -11.66
N VAL A 23 17.77 -6.68 -11.86
CA VAL A 23 17.20 -6.97 -13.19
C VAL A 23 17.49 -5.82 -14.15
N LEU A 24 17.20 -4.58 -13.75
CA LEU A 24 17.44 -3.41 -14.60
C LEU A 24 18.93 -3.11 -14.83
N SER A 25 19.79 -3.48 -13.89
CA SER A 25 21.23 -3.23 -14.00
C SER A 25 21.97 -4.33 -14.77
N GLY A 26 21.27 -5.33 -15.31
CA GLY A 26 21.90 -6.51 -15.91
C GLY A 26 22.81 -7.31 -14.95
N GLY A 27 22.46 -7.36 -13.66
CA GLY A 27 23.24 -8.12 -12.65
C GLY A 27 24.35 -7.35 -11.93
N LEU A 28 24.61 -6.08 -12.28
CA LEU A 28 25.72 -5.32 -11.73
C LEU A 28 25.47 -4.74 -10.33
N HIS A 29 24.36 -4.02 -10.13
CA HIS A 29 24.09 -3.29 -8.89
C HIS A 29 22.59 -3.30 -8.58
N GLN A 30 22.25 -3.15 -7.30
CA GLN A 30 20.85 -3.16 -6.90
C GLN A 30 20.11 -1.94 -7.49
N MET A 31 19.17 -2.20 -8.38
CA MET A 31 18.36 -1.19 -9.07
C MET A 31 16.95 -1.72 -9.36
N PRO A 32 16.11 -1.88 -8.33
CA PRO A 32 14.69 -2.16 -8.54
C PRO A 32 14.01 -0.94 -9.19
N ASP A 33 13.02 -1.18 -10.06
CA ASP A 33 12.13 -0.12 -10.58
C ASP A 33 11.03 0.24 -9.57
N ASP A 34 10.54 -0.78 -8.86
CA ASP A 34 9.49 -0.66 -7.86
C ASP A 34 9.62 -1.74 -6.77
N LEU A 35 8.77 -1.65 -5.75
CA LEU A 35 8.51 -2.74 -4.82
C LEU A 35 8.13 -4.00 -5.59
N ASN A 36 8.69 -5.13 -5.17
CA ASN A 36 8.44 -6.41 -5.81
C ASN A 36 8.69 -7.57 -4.82
N ALA A 37 8.74 -8.81 -5.32
CA ALA A 37 8.97 -10.01 -4.52
C ALA A 37 10.32 -10.03 -3.76
N ASN A 38 11.30 -9.22 -4.17
CA ASN A 38 12.64 -9.15 -3.58
C ASN A 38 12.96 -7.77 -2.98
N THR A 39 12.06 -6.79 -3.12
CA THR A 39 12.30 -5.39 -2.74
C THR A 39 11.20 -4.88 -1.83
N LYS A 40 11.48 -4.78 -0.52
CA LYS A 40 10.52 -4.32 0.50
C LYS A 40 10.47 -2.80 0.68
N ASN A 41 11.52 -2.09 0.26
CA ASN A 41 11.56 -0.63 0.18
C ASN A 41 12.44 -0.18 -1.00
N ILE A 42 12.20 1.01 -1.51
CA ILE A 42 12.94 1.61 -2.64
C ILE A 42 13.03 3.13 -2.46
N ILE A 43 14.05 3.79 -3.02
CA ILE A 43 14.05 5.26 -3.20
C ILE A 43 13.62 5.57 -4.63
N LYS A 44 12.47 6.23 -4.80
CA LYS A 44 12.01 6.75 -6.09
C LYS A 44 12.43 8.21 -6.28
N LEU A 45 12.81 8.57 -7.50
CA LEU A 45 13.12 9.93 -7.91
C LEU A 45 11.95 10.52 -8.71
N TYR A 46 11.52 11.71 -8.31
CA TYR A 46 10.49 12.49 -9.00
C TYR A 46 11.11 13.79 -9.49
N LYS A 47 10.80 14.18 -10.73
CA LYS A 47 11.22 15.45 -11.33
C LYS A 47 10.01 16.30 -11.66
N ASP A 48 9.97 17.55 -11.19
CA ASP A 48 8.86 18.51 -11.36
C ASP A 48 7.47 18.01 -10.91
N GLY A 49 7.45 16.88 -10.19
CA GLY A 49 6.26 16.17 -9.77
C GLY A 49 5.75 15.05 -10.69
N GLY A 50 6.54 14.67 -11.69
CA GLY A 50 6.38 13.41 -12.43
C GLY A 50 7.39 12.38 -11.97
N PHE A 51 7.03 11.09 -12.01
CA PHE A 51 7.97 10.00 -11.79
C PHE A 51 8.99 9.96 -12.94
N VAL A 52 10.29 9.97 -12.63
CA VAL A 52 11.34 9.72 -13.62
C VAL A 52 11.71 8.25 -13.53
N GLY A 53 11.03 7.42 -14.33
CA GLY A 53 11.48 6.05 -14.58
C GLY A 53 12.72 6.05 -15.49
N PRO A 54 13.52 4.98 -15.50
CA PRO A 54 14.65 4.89 -16.40
C PRO A 54 14.13 4.84 -17.86
N SER A 55 14.39 5.87 -18.66
CA SER A 55 14.38 5.72 -20.11
C SER A 55 15.74 5.20 -20.56
N GLU A 56 15.74 4.32 -21.57
CA GLU A 56 16.91 3.62 -22.12
C GLU A 56 18.06 4.59 -22.53
N GLU A 57 17.74 5.84 -22.81
CA GLU A 57 18.66 6.88 -23.28
C GLU A 57 19.37 7.66 -22.15
N GLN A 58 18.85 7.63 -20.91
CA GLN A 58 19.35 8.47 -19.80
C GLN A 58 20.48 7.84 -18.98
N PHE A 59 20.77 6.56 -19.20
CA PHE A 59 21.80 5.82 -18.46
C PHE A 59 23.23 6.28 -18.80
N ALA A 60 23.45 6.80 -20.00
CA ALA A 60 24.79 7.12 -20.51
C ALA A 60 25.44 8.35 -19.84
N THR A 61 24.68 9.19 -19.14
CA THR A 61 25.16 10.47 -18.60
C THR A 61 25.47 10.43 -17.10
N TYR A 62 25.13 9.34 -16.40
CA TYR A 62 25.21 9.26 -14.94
C TYR A 62 26.64 9.06 -14.39
N TYR A 63 27.60 8.60 -15.21
CA TYR A 63 28.92 8.15 -14.73
C TYR A 63 30.12 9.06 -15.09
N ASN A 64 29.92 10.18 -15.78
CA ASN A 64 31.05 10.84 -16.46
C ASN A 64 31.69 12.05 -15.79
N ASP A 65 31.29 12.54 -14.60
CA ASP A 65 32.05 13.62 -13.96
C ASP A 65 31.86 13.70 -12.43
N LEU A 66 32.92 13.36 -11.69
CA LEU A 66 32.96 13.43 -10.22
C LEU A 66 33.27 14.85 -9.69
N GLU A 67 33.75 15.78 -10.55
CA GLU A 67 34.10 17.14 -10.14
C GLU A 67 32.91 18.13 -10.10
N GLN A 68 31.74 17.77 -10.66
CA GLN A 68 30.56 18.65 -10.64
C GLN A 68 29.62 18.41 -9.46
N PHE A 69 29.92 17.47 -8.56
CA PHE A 69 28.98 16.94 -7.57
C PHE A 69 28.44 17.99 -6.59
N GLU A 70 29.27 18.94 -6.13
CA GLU A 70 28.84 20.00 -5.17
C GLU A 70 28.00 21.10 -5.84
N GLN A 71 28.35 21.52 -7.06
CA GLN A 71 27.61 22.55 -7.80
C GLN A 71 26.29 22.02 -8.40
N TYR A 72 26.15 20.70 -8.55
CA TYR A 72 24.92 20.03 -9.00
C TYR A 72 23.89 19.88 -7.85
N GLN A 73 24.34 19.69 -6.60
CA GLN A 73 23.45 19.56 -5.44
C GLN A 73 22.61 20.83 -5.16
N GLY A 74 23.15 22.02 -5.46
CA GLY A 74 22.44 23.30 -5.29
C GLY A 74 21.29 23.49 -6.27
N ARG A 75 21.47 23.10 -7.55
CA ARG A 75 20.45 23.25 -8.62
C ARG A 75 19.43 22.11 -8.65
N MET A 76 19.74 20.94 -8.09
CA MET A 76 18.80 19.82 -8.02
C MET A 76 17.65 20.03 -7.02
N ARG A 77 17.79 20.92 -6.02
CA ARG A 77 16.76 21.15 -4.99
C ARG A 77 15.47 21.76 -5.52
N GLU A 78 15.50 22.42 -6.68
CA GLU A 78 14.31 23.08 -7.23
C GLU A 78 13.47 22.16 -8.15
N ALA A 79 13.99 21.00 -8.56
CA ALA A 79 13.30 20.13 -9.52
C ALA A 79 13.23 18.65 -9.14
N HIS A 80 13.95 18.15 -8.11
CA HIS A 80 14.03 16.71 -7.83
C HIS A 80 13.65 16.35 -6.38
N SER A 81 12.81 15.33 -6.24
CA SER A 81 12.37 14.77 -4.96
C SER A 81 12.73 13.29 -4.85
N PHE A 82 13.54 12.94 -3.85
CA PHE A 82 13.84 11.55 -3.48
C PHE A 82 12.88 11.07 -2.40
N VAL A 83 12.21 9.95 -2.66
CA VAL A 83 11.09 9.49 -1.84
C VAL A 83 11.28 8.01 -1.55
N LYS A 84 11.49 7.68 -0.28
CA LYS A 84 11.48 6.29 0.15
C LYS A 84 10.06 5.74 0.07
N ARG A 85 9.83 4.67 -0.68
CA ARG A 85 8.56 3.92 -0.73
C ARG A 85 8.68 2.65 0.08
N GLN A 86 7.70 2.41 0.94
CA GLN A 86 7.58 1.21 1.78
C GLN A 86 6.13 1.08 2.29
N CYS A 87 5.85 0.02 3.07
CA CYS A 87 4.58 -0.09 3.78
C CYS A 87 4.37 1.07 4.74
N MET A 88 3.17 1.65 4.70
CA MET A 88 2.79 2.75 5.59
C MET A 88 2.39 2.29 7.00
N HIS A 89 2.22 0.98 7.19
CA HIS A 89 1.71 0.35 8.42
C HIS A 89 0.50 1.13 8.97
N CYS A 90 -0.56 1.25 8.16
CA CYS A 90 -1.69 2.16 8.43
C CYS A 90 -2.32 1.92 9.81
N ILE A 91 -2.89 2.99 10.40
CA ILE A 91 -3.63 2.88 11.66
C ILE A 91 -4.87 2.04 11.48
N ASP A 92 -5.59 2.23 10.38
CA ASP A 92 -6.72 1.40 9.99
C ASP A 92 -6.46 0.75 8.61
N PRO A 93 -5.74 -0.39 8.60
CA PRO A 93 -5.17 -0.95 7.38
C PRO A 93 -6.22 -1.66 6.51
N ALA A 94 -6.46 -1.07 5.33
CA ALA A 94 -7.33 -1.64 4.29
C ALA A 94 -6.91 -3.07 3.87
N CYS A 95 -5.61 -3.37 3.86
CA CYS A 95 -5.11 -4.71 3.51
C CYS A 95 -5.46 -5.77 4.56
N VAL A 96 -5.57 -5.41 5.84
CA VAL A 96 -6.06 -6.31 6.91
C VAL A 96 -7.55 -6.51 6.76
N ALA A 97 -8.32 -5.43 6.60
CA ALA A 97 -9.77 -5.48 6.44
C ALA A 97 -10.21 -6.29 5.20
N ALA A 98 -9.42 -6.24 4.12
CA ALA A 98 -9.70 -6.96 2.88
C ALA A 98 -9.27 -8.43 2.91
N CYS A 99 -8.54 -8.90 3.92
CA CYS A 99 -8.05 -10.27 3.97
C CYS A 99 -9.12 -11.23 4.53
N PRO A 100 -9.73 -12.11 3.72
CA PRO A 100 -10.81 -12.98 4.20
C PRO A 100 -10.33 -14.12 5.11
N PHE A 101 -9.02 -14.38 5.16
CA PHE A 101 -8.41 -15.44 5.97
C PHE A 101 -7.66 -14.92 7.19
N SER A 102 -7.75 -13.61 7.47
CA SER A 102 -7.03 -12.95 8.58
C SER A 102 -5.51 -13.23 8.59
N ALA A 103 -4.92 -13.47 7.42
CA ALA A 103 -3.49 -13.69 7.26
C ALA A 103 -2.65 -12.41 7.42
N LEU A 104 -3.30 -11.25 7.37
CA LEU A 104 -2.72 -9.97 7.74
C LEU A 104 -3.38 -9.51 9.04
N THR A 105 -2.58 -9.08 10.00
CA THR A 105 -3.04 -8.57 11.29
C THR A 105 -2.31 -7.28 11.64
N LYS A 106 -2.90 -6.46 12.51
CA LYS A 106 -2.22 -5.29 13.07
C LYS A 106 -1.96 -5.55 14.54
N ASP A 107 -0.71 -5.41 14.94
CA ASP A 107 -0.33 -5.40 16.34
C ASP A 107 -0.84 -4.10 17.02
N HIS A 108 -1.52 -4.24 18.15
CA HIS A 108 -2.14 -3.11 18.85
C HIS A 108 -1.14 -2.28 19.65
N GLU A 109 -0.02 -2.86 20.08
CA GLU A 109 1.02 -2.19 20.86
C GLU A 109 2.05 -1.52 19.96
N THR A 110 2.60 -2.27 18.99
CA THR A 110 3.65 -1.78 18.10
C THR A 110 3.10 -1.05 16.88
N GLY A 111 1.84 -1.30 16.52
CA GLY A 111 1.23 -0.78 15.29
C GLY A 111 1.68 -1.49 14.01
N VAL A 112 2.51 -2.54 14.13
CA VAL A 112 3.03 -3.28 12.97
C VAL A 112 1.91 -4.08 12.32
N VAL A 113 1.62 -3.76 11.05
CA VAL A 113 0.84 -4.65 10.17
C VAL A 113 1.69 -5.86 9.78
N ALA A 114 1.45 -7.01 10.40
CA ALA A 114 2.15 -8.28 10.20
C ALA A 114 1.44 -9.19 9.18
N TRP A 115 2.17 -10.18 8.66
CA TRP A 115 1.68 -11.18 7.71
C TRP A 115 2.05 -12.58 8.17
N ASN A 116 1.08 -13.49 8.16
CA ASN A 116 1.25 -14.90 8.49
C ASN A 116 1.16 -15.78 7.24
N ALA A 117 2.27 -16.44 6.91
CA ALA A 117 2.37 -17.31 5.75
C ALA A 117 1.45 -18.55 5.82
N TYR A 118 1.18 -19.08 7.02
CA TYR A 118 0.39 -20.30 7.20
C TYR A 118 -1.11 -20.11 6.93
N GLN A 119 -1.61 -18.89 7.07
CA GLN A 119 -3.02 -18.54 6.81
C GLN A 119 -3.23 -17.97 5.41
N CYS A 120 -2.16 -17.53 4.76
CA CYS A 120 -2.21 -16.89 3.47
C CYS A 120 -2.43 -17.93 2.36
N ILE A 121 -3.45 -17.68 1.53
CA ILE A 121 -3.72 -18.47 0.32
C ILE A 121 -3.35 -17.76 -0.99
N GLY A 122 -2.75 -16.56 -0.91
CA GLY A 122 -2.32 -15.83 -2.09
C GLY A 122 -3.43 -15.21 -2.95
N CYS A 123 -4.60 -14.89 -2.37
CA CYS A 123 -5.74 -14.32 -3.11
C CYS A 123 -5.54 -12.88 -3.64
N ARG A 124 -4.47 -12.18 -3.24
CA ARG A 124 -4.07 -10.84 -3.72
C ARG A 124 -5.05 -9.69 -3.45
N TYR A 125 -6.12 -9.90 -2.69
CA TYR A 125 -7.04 -8.80 -2.33
C TYR A 125 -6.36 -7.67 -1.55
N CYS A 126 -5.35 -7.99 -0.76
CA CYS A 126 -4.58 -7.00 -0.03
C CYS A 126 -3.76 -6.06 -0.94
N GLU A 127 -3.35 -6.51 -2.13
CA GLU A 127 -2.66 -5.67 -3.12
C GLU A 127 -3.63 -4.64 -3.69
N VAL A 128 -4.82 -5.08 -4.11
CA VAL A 128 -5.87 -4.21 -4.65
C VAL A 128 -6.43 -3.24 -3.61
N ALA A 129 -6.59 -3.70 -2.37
CA ALA A 129 -7.15 -2.88 -1.30
C ALA A 129 -6.17 -1.82 -0.76
N CYS A 130 -4.86 -1.98 -0.97
CA CYS A 130 -3.88 -1.05 -0.43
C CYS A 130 -3.84 0.23 -1.27
N PRO A 131 -4.17 1.41 -0.72
CA PRO A 131 -4.13 2.66 -1.48
C PRO A 131 -2.71 3.05 -1.90
N PHE A 132 -1.70 2.45 -1.28
CA PHE A 132 -0.29 2.70 -1.56
C PHE A 132 0.35 1.67 -2.49
N GLU A 133 -0.41 0.65 -2.92
CA GLU A 133 0.04 -0.43 -3.82
C GLU A 133 1.27 -1.20 -3.31
N VAL A 134 1.38 -1.35 -1.98
CA VAL A 134 2.58 -1.89 -1.32
C VAL A 134 2.68 -3.40 -1.34
N PRO A 135 1.64 -4.20 -1.00
CA PRO A 135 1.79 -5.64 -0.95
C PRO A 135 2.13 -6.18 -2.33
N LYS A 136 3.29 -6.82 -2.45
CA LYS A 136 3.72 -7.52 -3.67
C LYS A 136 3.76 -9.02 -3.40
N PHE A 137 3.80 -9.80 -4.47
CA PHE A 137 3.74 -11.25 -4.40
C PHE A 137 4.85 -11.88 -5.22
N GLU A 138 5.31 -13.03 -4.75
CA GLU A 138 6.02 -13.98 -5.63
C GLU A 138 5.03 -14.47 -6.69
N TRP A 139 5.47 -14.58 -7.95
CA TRP A 139 4.59 -15.02 -9.05
C TRP A 139 4.87 -16.45 -9.50
N GLN A 140 5.97 -17.02 -9.04
CA GLN A 140 6.47 -18.34 -9.44
C GLN A 140 5.80 -19.49 -8.68
N TYR A 141 5.13 -19.22 -7.56
CA TYR A 141 4.58 -20.24 -6.67
C TYR A 141 3.05 -20.19 -6.62
N PHE A 142 2.43 -21.37 -6.48
CA PHE A 142 0.97 -21.50 -6.36
C PHE A 142 0.43 -20.93 -5.04
N ASN A 143 1.20 -21.05 -3.94
CA ASN A 143 0.95 -20.32 -2.70
C ASN A 143 1.98 -19.19 -2.54
N PRO A 144 1.75 -18.03 -3.18
CA PRO A 144 2.74 -16.97 -3.23
C PRO A 144 2.87 -16.25 -1.87
N ARG A 145 4.11 -15.93 -1.49
CA ARG A 145 4.37 -15.13 -0.31
C ARG A 145 4.05 -13.66 -0.56
N ILE A 146 3.54 -12.99 0.47
CA ILE A 146 3.39 -11.54 0.47
C ILE A 146 4.72 -10.90 0.85
N VAL A 147 5.17 -9.97 0.03
CA VAL A 147 6.40 -9.21 0.22
C VAL A 147 6.05 -7.76 0.40
N LYS A 148 6.36 -7.24 1.59
CA LYS A 148 6.19 -5.85 1.98
C LYS A 148 7.10 -5.55 3.17
N CYS A 149 7.31 -4.27 3.47
CA CYS A 149 7.94 -3.88 4.72
C CYS A 149 7.18 -4.50 5.92
N GLN A 150 7.96 -5.02 6.86
CA GLN A 150 7.50 -5.64 8.11
C GLN A 150 8.00 -4.82 9.32
N PHE A 151 8.30 -3.54 9.11
CA PHE A 151 8.84 -2.63 10.11
C PHE A 151 10.09 -3.14 10.87
N CYS A 152 10.83 -4.08 10.27
CA CYS A 152 11.92 -4.80 10.92
C CYS A 152 11.51 -5.39 12.28
N ASP A 153 10.30 -5.94 12.37
CA ASP A 153 9.74 -6.54 13.60
C ASP A 153 10.72 -7.47 14.35
N HIS A 154 11.47 -8.27 13.59
CA HIS A 154 12.55 -9.13 14.13
C HIS A 154 13.66 -8.34 14.86
N ARG A 155 14.06 -7.16 14.38
CA ARG A 155 15.05 -6.29 15.03
C ARG A 155 14.46 -5.54 16.21
N LEU A 156 13.21 -5.09 16.08
CA LEU A 156 12.50 -4.41 17.16
C LEU A 156 12.36 -5.32 18.39
N GLY A 157 12.09 -6.61 18.17
CA GLY A 157 12.06 -7.62 19.23
C GLY A 157 13.38 -7.82 19.97
N GLU A 158 14.51 -7.44 19.35
CA GLU A 158 15.85 -7.46 19.95
C GLU A 158 16.25 -6.11 20.55
N GLY A 159 15.34 -5.13 20.58
CA GLY A 159 15.63 -3.76 21.05
C GLY A 159 16.48 -2.94 20.08
N GLN A 160 16.63 -3.38 18.84
CA GLN A 160 17.35 -2.66 17.78
C GLN A 160 16.39 -1.80 16.96
N GLU A 161 16.92 -0.73 16.36
CA GLU A 161 16.15 0.07 15.39
C GLU A 161 16.00 -0.63 14.03
N PRO A 162 14.99 -0.25 13.22
CA PRO A 162 14.87 -0.73 11.85
C PRO A 162 16.13 -0.46 11.03
N ALA A 163 16.57 -1.46 10.25
CA ALA A 163 17.83 -1.38 9.49
C ALA A 163 17.90 -0.16 8.55
N CYS A 164 16.76 0.22 7.96
CA CYS A 164 16.69 1.35 7.05
C CYS A 164 16.86 2.73 7.74
N THR A 165 16.57 2.84 9.03
CA THR A 165 16.72 4.09 9.80
C THR A 165 18.11 4.17 10.43
N SER A 166 18.67 3.04 10.87
CA SER A 166 20.00 2.99 11.48
C SER A 166 21.15 3.37 10.54
N VAL A 167 20.93 3.32 9.22
CA VAL A 167 21.95 3.63 8.20
C VAL A 167 21.71 4.98 7.50
N CYS A 168 20.67 5.73 7.86
CA CYS A 168 20.35 6.97 7.14
C CYS A 168 21.33 8.09 7.50
N PRO A 169 22.22 8.52 6.58
CA PRO A 169 23.30 9.45 6.93
C PRO A 169 22.79 10.88 7.15
N THR A 170 21.65 11.24 6.54
CA THR A 170 21.11 12.60 6.57
C THR A 170 19.98 12.79 7.58
N GLY A 171 19.62 11.75 8.35
CA GLY A 171 18.46 11.81 9.24
C GLY A 171 17.12 12.05 8.52
N ALA A 172 17.05 11.72 7.22
CA ALA A 172 15.83 11.83 6.42
C ALA A 172 14.79 10.78 6.81
N VAL A 173 15.22 9.62 7.31
CA VAL A 173 14.37 8.55 7.80
C VAL A 173 14.75 8.28 9.26
N VAL A 174 13.81 8.53 10.16
CA VAL A 174 13.98 8.36 11.61
C VAL A 174 12.94 7.36 12.13
N TYR A 175 13.20 6.78 13.29
CA TYR A 175 12.32 5.82 13.96
C TYR A 175 12.04 6.27 15.39
N GLY A 176 10.84 5.98 15.89
CA GLY A 176 10.41 6.38 17.23
C GLY A 176 8.92 6.16 17.43
N LYS A 177 8.42 6.55 18.61
CA LYS A 177 6.98 6.55 18.89
C LYS A 177 6.28 7.55 17.98
N ARG A 178 5.11 7.17 17.45
CA ARG A 178 4.36 7.98 16.49
C ARG A 178 4.11 9.41 16.97
N ASP A 179 3.67 9.59 18.21
CA ASP A 179 3.36 10.92 18.76
C ASP A 179 4.62 11.80 18.85
N ALA A 180 5.75 11.22 19.27
CA ALA A 180 7.03 11.94 19.29
C ALA A 180 7.49 12.32 17.87
N LEU A 181 7.30 11.43 16.89
CA LEU A 181 7.62 11.72 15.49
C LEU A 181 6.69 12.78 14.86
N LEU A 182 5.44 12.86 15.30
CA LEU A 182 4.51 13.92 14.88
C LEU A 182 4.95 15.29 15.42
N GLU A 183 5.34 15.36 16.68
CA GLU A 183 5.86 16.60 17.26
C GLU A 183 7.17 17.02 16.61
N GLU A 184 8.13 16.11 16.42
CA GLU A 184 9.36 16.36 15.64
C GLU A 184 9.04 16.87 14.23
N ALA A 185 8.04 16.30 13.55
CA ALA A 185 7.65 16.74 12.22
C ALA A 185 7.09 18.19 12.23
N LYS A 186 6.28 18.54 13.22
CA LYS A 186 5.77 19.90 13.42
C LYS A 186 6.88 20.88 13.77
N GLU A 187 7.84 20.48 14.60
CA GLU A 187 9.01 21.28 14.93
C GLU A 187 9.87 21.55 13.69
N ARG A 188 10.10 20.53 12.84
CA ARG A 188 10.80 20.71 11.56
C ARG A 188 10.09 21.71 10.64
N ILE A 189 8.76 21.65 10.58
CA ILE A 189 7.94 22.58 9.80
C ILE A 189 8.09 24.00 10.35
N ALA A 190 7.92 24.18 11.67
CA ALA A 190 8.03 25.47 12.33
C ALA A 190 9.44 26.08 12.21
N ALA A 191 10.49 25.26 12.24
CA ALA A 191 11.88 25.69 12.10
C ALA A 191 12.23 26.11 10.66
N SER A 192 11.46 25.69 9.66
CA SER A 192 11.70 26.02 8.23
C SER A 192 10.43 26.55 7.54
N PRO A 193 9.92 27.73 7.91
CA PRO A 193 8.67 28.26 7.35
C PRO A 193 8.71 28.37 5.81
N GLY A 194 7.63 27.98 5.14
CA GLY A 194 7.51 28.04 3.68
C GLY A 194 8.30 26.98 2.90
N THR A 195 9.03 26.10 3.59
CA THR A 195 9.76 25.00 2.96
C THR A 195 8.86 23.79 2.68
N TYR A 196 7.92 23.51 3.57
CA TYR A 196 7.06 22.33 3.48
C TYR A 196 5.73 22.66 2.82
N PHE A 197 5.26 21.74 1.99
CA PHE A 197 4.02 21.89 1.27
C PHE A 197 2.85 21.92 2.25
N GLU A 198 2.12 23.05 2.26
CA GLU A 198 0.96 23.31 3.12
C GLU A 198 1.23 23.17 4.63
N ASP A 199 2.49 23.18 5.07
CA ASP A 199 2.90 22.98 6.46
C ASP A 199 2.21 21.76 7.13
N ARG A 200 1.98 20.70 6.33
CA ARG A 200 1.24 19.50 6.74
C ARG A 200 2.10 18.24 6.77
N VAL A 201 1.76 17.31 7.66
CA VAL A 201 2.39 15.99 7.76
C VAL A 201 1.50 14.95 7.07
N TYR A 202 2.00 14.35 5.98
CA TYR A 202 1.27 13.26 5.32
C TYR A 202 1.34 11.99 6.16
N GLY A 203 0.18 11.39 6.41
CA GLY A 203 0.01 10.24 7.31
C GLY A 203 -0.46 10.58 8.71
N GLU A 204 -0.61 11.87 9.05
CA GLU A 204 -1.22 12.29 10.31
C GLU A 204 -2.69 11.86 10.36
N SER A 205 -3.44 12.16 9.28
CA SER A 205 -4.85 11.82 9.13
C SER A 205 -5.20 11.19 7.77
N ASP A 206 -4.29 11.21 6.80
CA ASP A 206 -4.48 10.65 5.46
C ASP A 206 -4.86 9.16 5.53
N GLY A 207 -6.02 8.80 4.96
CA GLY A 207 -6.55 7.44 4.97
C GLY A 207 -6.85 6.88 6.36
N GLY A 208 -7.20 7.73 7.33
CA GLY A 208 -7.37 7.33 8.73
C GLY A 208 -6.07 7.31 9.54
N GLY A 209 -4.98 7.79 8.95
CA GLY A 209 -3.66 7.92 9.57
C GLY A 209 -2.76 6.69 9.36
N THR A 210 -1.46 6.93 9.41
CA THR A 210 -0.41 5.93 9.17
C THR A 210 0.68 5.99 10.23
N GLN A 211 1.48 4.91 10.34
CA GLN A 211 2.65 4.86 11.23
C GLN A 211 3.90 5.43 10.54
N VAL A 212 3.98 5.32 9.21
CA VAL A 212 5.02 6.00 8.41
C VAL A 212 4.45 7.33 7.93
N MET A 213 5.20 8.40 8.15
CA MET A 213 4.78 9.78 7.81
C MET A 213 5.81 10.44 6.90
N TYR A 214 5.36 11.42 6.12
CA TYR A 214 6.19 12.14 5.16
C TYR A 214 6.06 13.64 5.33
N LEU A 215 7.21 14.30 5.21
CA LEU A 215 7.31 15.73 4.94
C LEU A 215 7.75 15.91 3.49
N SER A 216 7.13 16.85 2.80
CA SER A 216 7.45 17.16 1.40
C SER A 216 7.45 18.67 1.20
N HIS A 217 8.28 19.15 0.28
CA HIS A 217 8.29 20.55 -0.17
C HIS A 217 7.41 20.78 -1.40
N VAL A 218 6.97 19.70 -2.05
CA VAL A 218 6.04 19.68 -3.19
C VAL A 218 4.75 18.94 -2.81
N PRO A 219 3.64 19.12 -3.56
CA PRO A 219 2.43 18.33 -3.38
C PRO A 219 2.69 16.82 -3.26
N PHE A 220 2.02 16.15 -2.33
CA PHE A 220 2.24 14.71 -2.08
C PHE A 220 1.90 13.83 -3.30
N THR A 221 0.91 14.23 -4.10
CA THR A 221 0.56 13.57 -5.37
C THR A 221 1.69 13.61 -6.40
N LYS A 222 2.46 14.70 -6.41
CA LYS A 222 3.64 14.88 -7.26
C LYS A 222 4.81 13.96 -6.89
N ILE A 223 4.82 13.40 -5.69
CA ILE A 223 5.78 12.40 -5.21
C ILE A 223 5.19 11.00 -5.14
N GLY A 224 4.11 10.76 -5.89
CA GLY A 224 3.45 9.47 -6.03
C GLY A 224 2.73 8.98 -4.78
N LEU A 225 2.50 9.83 -3.78
CA LEU A 225 1.63 9.50 -2.65
C LEU A 225 0.17 9.81 -3.04
N PRO A 226 -0.77 8.88 -2.82
CA PRO A 226 -2.16 9.08 -3.20
C PRO A 226 -2.79 10.22 -2.38
N ASP A 227 -3.70 10.98 -2.99
CA ASP A 227 -4.51 11.94 -2.25
C ASP A 227 -5.63 11.18 -1.52
N LEU A 228 -5.57 11.15 -0.19
CA LEU A 228 -6.48 10.38 0.65
C LEU A 228 -7.26 11.33 1.56
N GLY A 229 -8.56 11.07 1.72
CA GLY A 229 -9.36 11.75 2.74
C GLY A 229 -8.98 11.33 4.16
N LYS A 230 -9.63 11.92 5.17
CA LYS A 230 -9.36 11.60 6.59
C LYS A 230 -9.86 10.22 7.04
N VAL A 231 -10.65 9.57 6.22
CA VAL A 231 -11.32 8.31 6.54
C VAL A 231 -10.62 7.19 5.79
N SER A 232 -10.37 6.08 6.48
CA SER A 232 -9.77 4.89 5.89
C SER A 232 -10.74 4.15 4.98
N LEU A 233 -10.20 3.44 3.98
CA LEU A 233 -11.00 2.53 3.15
C LEU A 233 -11.59 1.37 3.96
N ALA A 234 -10.86 0.92 5.00
CA ALA A 234 -11.32 -0.11 5.93
C ALA A 234 -12.59 0.33 6.70
N TRP A 235 -12.58 1.55 7.25
CA TRP A 235 -13.73 2.13 7.92
C TRP A 235 -14.91 2.28 6.97
N TYR A 236 -14.67 2.77 5.76
CA TYR A 236 -15.75 2.96 4.77
C TYR A 236 -16.43 1.63 4.43
N GLY A 237 -15.64 0.58 4.17
CA GLY A 237 -16.17 -0.76 3.91
C GLY A 237 -16.98 -1.31 5.08
N THR A 238 -16.51 -1.10 6.30
CA THR A 238 -17.20 -1.52 7.53
C THR A 238 -18.50 -0.74 7.74
N TRP A 239 -18.48 0.56 7.49
CA TRP A 239 -19.65 1.44 7.59
C TRP A 239 -20.74 1.04 6.60
N VAL A 240 -20.40 0.83 5.32
CA VAL A 240 -21.36 0.36 4.30
C VAL A 240 -21.95 -0.99 4.69
N HIS A 241 -21.12 -1.95 5.12
CA HIS A 241 -21.61 -3.23 5.63
C HIS A 241 -22.58 -3.04 6.80
N SER A 242 -22.23 -2.19 7.77
CA SER A 242 -23.06 -1.94 8.93
C SER A 242 -24.42 -1.35 8.57
N ILE A 243 -24.51 -0.56 7.49
CA ILE A 243 -25.77 -0.01 6.98
C ILE A 243 -26.60 -1.09 6.28
N ILE A 244 -26.00 -1.84 5.36
CA ILE A 244 -26.69 -2.87 4.58
C ILE A 244 -27.29 -3.93 5.50
N TYR A 245 -26.52 -4.38 6.48
CA TYR A 245 -26.94 -5.44 7.40
C TYR A 245 -27.59 -4.91 8.68
N LYS A 246 -27.77 -3.59 8.81
CA LYS A 246 -28.44 -3.00 9.97
C LYS A 246 -29.86 -3.53 10.07
N TRP A 247 -30.18 -4.18 11.17
CA TRP A 247 -31.49 -4.80 11.42
C TRP A 247 -31.91 -5.86 10.40
N LEU A 248 -30.99 -6.31 9.52
CA LEU A 248 -31.27 -7.24 8.42
C LEU A 248 -32.44 -6.84 7.49
N LEU A 249 -32.91 -5.58 7.55
CA LEU A 249 -34.11 -5.13 6.84
C LEU A 249 -33.93 -5.16 5.32
N ILE A 250 -32.79 -4.66 4.82
CA ILE A 250 -32.49 -4.64 3.38
C ILE A 250 -32.35 -6.07 2.83
N PRO A 251 -31.52 -6.96 3.42
CA PRO A 251 -31.47 -8.36 3.00
C PRO A 251 -32.83 -9.07 3.07
N ALA A 252 -33.60 -8.87 4.15
CA ALA A 252 -34.91 -9.49 4.30
C ALA A 252 -35.90 -9.03 3.21
N ALA A 253 -35.93 -7.73 2.91
CA ALA A 253 -36.76 -7.19 1.84
C ALA A 253 -36.35 -7.72 0.46
N LEU A 254 -35.04 -7.78 0.17
CA LEU A 254 -34.52 -8.34 -1.07
C LEU A 254 -34.87 -9.82 -1.21
N TYR A 255 -34.72 -10.61 -0.15
CA TYR A 255 -35.07 -12.03 -0.15
C TYR A 255 -36.57 -12.25 -0.29
N ALA A 256 -37.41 -11.45 0.39
CA ALA A 256 -38.85 -11.50 0.24
C ALA A 256 -39.29 -11.14 -1.20
N CYS A 257 -38.68 -10.12 -1.80
CA CYS A 257 -38.90 -9.75 -3.20
C CYS A 257 -38.51 -10.88 -4.16
N MET A 258 -37.34 -11.49 -3.96
CA MET A 258 -36.88 -12.64 -4.74
C MET A 258 -37.86 -13.81 -4.63
N VAL A 259 -38.28 -14.17 -3.41
CA VAL A 259 -39.27 -15.24 -3.16
C VAL A 259 -40.61 -14.91 -3.81
N PHE A 260 -41.06 -13.66 -3.76
CA PHE A 260 -42.28 -13.21 -4.43
C PHE A 260 -42.20 -13.36 -5.95
N ILE A 261 -41.09 -12.94 -6.57
CA ILE A 261 -40.86 -13.09 -8.02
C ILE A 261 -40.82 -14.57 -8.42
N ILE A 262 -40.09 -15.39 -7.66
CA ILE A 262 -40.00 -16.84 -7.91
C ILE A 262 -41.39 -17.47 -7.83
N ARG A 263 -42.15 -17.20 -6.76
CA ARG A 263 -43.52 -17.73 -6.60
C ARG A 263 -44.45 -17.28 -7.72
N LYS A 264 -44.40 -16.01 -8.11
CA LYS A 264 -45.24 -15.48 -9.19
C LYS A 264 -44.92 -16.15 -10.53
N ARG A 265 -43.64 -16.31 -10.86
CA ARG A 265 -43.21 -17.01 -12.08
C ARG A 265 -43.56 -18.49 -12.05
N TRP A 266 -43.39 -19.15 -10.90
CA TRP A 266 -43.75 -20.55 -10.72
C TRP A 266 -45.24 -20.78 -10.98
N HIS A 267 -46.12 -19.96 -10.39
CA HIS A 267 -47.55 -20.05 -10.65
C HIS A 267 -47.91 -19.84 -12.12
N HIS A 268 -47.29 -18.86 -12.79
CA HIS A 268 -47.50 -18.64 -14.23
C HIS A 268 -47.08 -19.84 -15.07
N HIS A 269 -45.93 -20.45 -14.78
CA HIS A 269 -45.47 -21.67 -15.47
C HIS A 269 -46.38 -22.87 -15.20
N GLU A 270 -46.89 -23.04 -13.98
CA GLU A 270 -47.87 -24.09 -13.71
C GLU A 270 -49.19 -23.87 -14.47
N GLU A 271 -49.65 -22.63 -14.59
CA GLU A 271 -50.85 -22.30 -15.37
C GLU A 271 -50.65 -22.55 -16.86
N GLU A 272 -49.51 -22.14 -17.43
CA GLU A 272 -49.12 -22.46 -18.81
C GLU A 272 -49.07 -23.97 -19.04
N ALA A 273 -48.38 -24.72 -18.17
CA ALA A 273 -48.29 -26.16 -18.26
C ALA A 273 -49.67 -26.84 -18.15
N ARG A 274 -50.56 -26.36 -17.27
CA ARG A 274 -51.95 -26.82 -17.18
C ARG A 274 -52.75 -26.52 -18.46
N HIS A 275 -52.56 -25.34 -19.05
CA HIS A 275 -53.22 -24.97 -20.31
C HIS A 275 -52.71 -25.79 -21.49
N GLU A 276 -51.40 -26.06 -21.54
CA GLU A 276 -50.78 -26.85 -22.59
C GLU A 276 -51.17 -28.33 -22.48
N ALA A 277 -51.18 -28.91 -21.28
CA ALA A 277 -51.68 -30.26 -21.03
C ALA A 277 -53.15 -30.42 -21.46
N LYS A 278 -54.00 -29.40 -21.23
CA LYS A 278 -55.39 -29.38 -21.73
C LYS A 278 -55.47 -29.31 -23.26
N LYS A 279 -54.52 -28.64 -23.93
CA LYS A 279 -54.50 -28.51 -25.39
C LYS A 279 -53.92 -29.75 -26.09
N THR A 280 -52.87 -30.35 -25.53
CA THR A 280 -52.11 -31.44 -26.16
C THR A 280 -52.55 -32.83 -25.69
N GLY A 281 -53.24 -32.94 -24.55
CA GLY A 281 -53.64 -34.20 -23.94
C GLY A 281 -52.48 -35.01 -23.34
N LEU A 282 -51.27 -34.46 -23.35
CA LEU A 282 -50.08 -35.09 -22.78
C LEU A 282 -50.01 -34.78 -21.28
N PRO A 283 -49.71 -35.77 -20.41
CA PRO A 283 -49.54 -35.53 -18.99
C PRO A 283 -48.30 -34.67 -18.76
N GLN A 284 -48.36 -33.83 -17.73
CA GLN A 284 -47.28 -32.95 -17.31
C GLN A 284 -46.04 -33.80 -16.97
N GLN A 285 -44.90 -33.54 -17.63
CA GLN A 285 -43.65 -34.21 -17.29
C GLN A 285 -43.14 -33.62 -15.97
N ILE A 286 -42.99 -34.47 -14.97
CA ILE A 286 -42.50 -34.15 -13.61
C ILE A 286 -40.98 -34.08 -13.64
#